data_AF-X0V1S7-F1
#
_entry.id   AF-X0V1S7-F1
#
_cell.length_a   1.000
_cell.length_b   1.000
_cell.length_c   1.000
_cell.angle_alpha   90.00
_cell.angle_beta   90.00
_cell.angle_gamma   90.00
#
_symmetry.space_group_name_H-M   'P 1'
#
loop_
_entity.id
_entity.type
_entity.pdbx_description
1 polymer ?
#
loop_
_entity_poly.entity_id
_entity_poly.type
_entity_poly.pdbx_seq_one_letter_code
_entity_poly.pdbx_strand_id
1 'polypeptide(L)' 'MKKRIVVGSRGSKLSLIQAEYVVAQIRETNPDIEASICQIVTKG' A
#
# COMPACT_ATOMS: atom_id res chain seq x y z
N MET A 1 16.23 1.39 -13.01
CA MET A 1 14.75 1.48 -12.93
C MET A 1 14.35 1.23 -11.48
N LYS A 2 13.68 2.19 -10.81
CA LYS A 2 13.10 1.91 -9.48
C LYS A 2 11.94 0.94 -9.67
N LYS A 3 11.91 -0.13 -8.86
CA LYS A 3 10.80 -1.09 -8.88
C LYS A 3 9.59 -0.43 -8.21
N ARG A 4 8.42 -0.50 -8.85
CA ARG A 4 7.19 0.09 -8.32
C ARG A 4 6.25 -1.00 -7.82
N ILE A 5 5.74 -0.84 -6.60
CA ILE A 5 4.74 -1.71 -5.99
C ILE A 5 3.47 -0.90 -5.78
N VAL A 6 2.33 -1.45 -6.24
CA VAL A 6 1.01 -0.88 -5.98
C VAL A 6 0.26 -1.81 -5.03
N VAL A 7 -0.08 -1.30 -3.85
CA VAL A 7 -0.83 -2.06 -2.83
C VAL A 7 -2.31 -1.74 -2.97
N GLY A 8 -3.10 -2.73 -3.41
CA GLY A 8 -4.54 -2.64 -3.44
C GLY A 8 -5.13 -2.81 -2.03
N SER A 9 -6.02 -1.91 -1.60
CA SER A 9 -6.73 -2.03 -0.32
C SER A 9 -8.19 -1.62 -0.42
N ARG A 10 -9.04 -2.21 0.44
CA ARG A 10 -10.44 -1.75 0.58
C ARG A 10 -10.48 -0.34 1.14
N GLY A 11 -11.55 0.39 0.81
CA GLY A 11 -11.77 1.77 1.30
C GLY A 11 -12.17 1.90 2.77
N SER A 12 -12.29 0.80 3.53
CA SER A 12 -12.62 0.90 4.95
C SER A 12 -11.46 1.54 5.72
N LYS A 13 -11.76 2.33 6.76
CA LYS A 13 -10.72 3.01 7.56
C LYS A 13 -9.65 2.05 8.09
N LEU A 14 -10.06 0.87 8.57
CA LEU A 14 -9.14 -0.14 9.05
C LEU A 14 -8.24 -0.69 7.94
N SER A 15 -8.81 -0.98 6.76
CA SER A 15 -8.05 -1.48 5.62
C SER A 15 -7.04 -0.46 5.08
N LEU A 16 -7.36 0.83 5.14
CA LEU A 16 -6.41 1.89 4.79
C LEU A 16 -5.25 1.96 5.78
N ILE A 17 -5.53 1.95 7.10
CA ILE A 17 -4.48 1.93 8.14
C ILE A 17 -3.55 0.71 7.97
N GLN A 18 -4.11 -0.46 7.67
CA GLN A 18 -3.33 -1.67 7.40
C GLN A 18 -2.45 -1.52 6.16
N ALA A 19 -2.97 -0.94 5.09
CA ALA A 19 -2.20 -0.71 3.87
C ALA A 19 -1.08 0.32 4.06
N GLU A 20 -1.34 1.39 4.82
CA GLU A 20 -0.35 2.39 5.20
C GLU A 20 0.78 1.79 6.03
N TYR A 21 0.43 0.95 7.02
CA TYR A 21 1.43 0.22 7.81
C TYR A 21 2.35 -0.63 6.94
N VAL A 22 1.80 -1.43 6.02
CA VAL A 22 2.59 -2.26 5.10
C VAL A 22 3.47 -1.39 4.18
N VAL A 23 2.93 -0.31 3.61
CA VAL A 23 3.69 0.60 2.74
C VAL A 23 4.82 1.29 3.49
N ALA A 24 4.61 1.70 4.74
CA ALA A 24 5.66 2.27 5.58
C ALA A 24 6.81 1.27 5.78
N GLN A 25 6.50 0.02 6.16
CA GLN A 25 7.50 -1.03 6.34
C GLN A 25 8.27 -1.37 5.06
N ILE A 26 7.60 -1.37 3.90
CA ILE A 26 8.26 -1.57 2.59
C ILE A 26 9.26 -0.45 2.32
N ARG A 27 8.86 0.82 2.54
CA ARG A 27 9.69 2.00 2.29
C ARG A 27 10.89 2.06 3.24
N GLU A 28 10.71 1.69 4.50
CA GLU A 28 11.79 1.62 5.50
C GLU A 28 12.82 0.54 5.13
N THR A 29 12.36 -0.65 4.75
CA THR A 29 13.25 -1.78 4.46
C THR A 29 13.88 -1.70 3.06
N ASN A 30 13.22 -1.03 2.11
CA ASN A 30 13.64 -0.95 0.72
C ASN A 30 13.45 0.47 0.15
N PRO A 31 14.35 1.42 0.45
CA PRO A 31 14.21 2.83 0.03
C PRO A 31 14.17 3.04 -1.50
N ASP A 32 14.71 2.09 -2.26
CA ASP A 32 14.76 2.13 -3.72
C ASP A 32 13.44 1.70 -4.38
N ILE A 33 12.51 1.12 -3.61
CA ILE A 33 11.20 0.69 -4.08
C ILE A 33 10.18 1.80 -3.86
N GLU A 34 9.51 2.19 -4.95
CA GLU A 34 8.38 3.12 -4.87
C GLU A 34 7.10 2.33 -4.55
N ALA A 35 6.52 2.58 -3.37
CA ALA A 35 5.28 1.94 -2.95
C ALA A 35 4.13 2.95 -2.86
N SER A 36 2.97 2.63 -3.46
CA SER A 36 1.75 3.47 -3.44
C SER A 36 0.50 2.63 -3.14
N ILE A 37 -0.50 3.24 -2.50
CA ILE A 37 -1.79 2.58 -2.19
C ILE A 37 -2.79 2.92 -3.29
N CYS A 38 -3.55 1.91 -3.73
CA CYS A 38 -4.70 2.07 -4.62
C CYS A 38 -5.94 1.51 -3.93
N GLN A 39 -6.97 2.35 -3.78
CA GLN A 39 -8.23 1.91 -3.19
C GLN A 39 -9.03 1.10 -4.21
N ILE A 40 -9.51 -0.08 -3.79
CA ILE A 40 -10.41 -0.94 -4.56
C ILE A 40 -11.77 -1.05 -3.88
N VAL A 41 -12.83 -1.03 -4.70
CA VAL A 41 -14.22 -1.19 -4.25
C VAL A 41 -14.57 -2.67 -4.32
N THR A 42 -15.03 -3.22 -3.20
CA THR A 42 -15.53 -4.60 -3.10
C THR A 42 -17.04 -4.58 -2.95
N LYS A 43 -17.72 -5.69 -3.27
CA LYS A 43 -19.18 -5.81 -3.14
C LYS A 43 -19.67 -5.94 -1.68
N GLY A 44 -18.74 -6.13 -0.73
CA GLY A 44 -19.01 -6.53 0.65
C GLY A 44 -18.23 -7.78 0.95
#